data_AF-A0A4P7R2X0-F1
#
_entry.id   AF-A0A4P7R2X0-F1
#
_cell.length_a   1.000
_cell.length_b   1.000
_cell.length_c   1.000
_cell.angle_alpha   90.00
_cell.angle_beta   90.00
_cell.angle_gamma   90.00
#
_symmetry.space_group_name_H-M   'P 1'
#
loop_
_entity.id
_entity.type
_entity.pdbx_description
1 polymer ?
#
loop_
_entity_poly.entity_id
_entity_poly.type
_entity_poly.pdbx_seq_one_letter_code
_entity_poly.pdbx_strand_id
1 'polypeptide(L)'
;MRLYAFRRWAPALLAIGMAAPASASLLDYVGQCVPFARAASGIQIYGNAWTWWEQADGKYERTHKPKEGAVIVFAKTPRLPFGHVAVVSRVVEKRVVMLTHANWSRQNGERGHAEQDVTLFDVSRNNDWSDVKVWYKDVDGLGGGVYPVYGFIYGHAHAAAELTSRNPDYVGALIDAYVPVSGEPIAR
;
A
#
# COMPACT_ATOMS: atom_id res chain seq x y z
N MET A 1 -44.85 63.79 -29.17
CA MET A 1 -44.14 63.33 -27.96
C MET A 1 -44.10 61.80 -27.99
N ARG A 2 -42.96 61.18 -28.36
CA ARG A 2 -42.72 59.74 -28.26
C ARG A 2 -41.32 59.54 -27.69
N LEU A 3 -41.25 59.02 -26.47
CA LEU A 3 -40.01 58.68 -25.79
C LEU A 3 -39.59 57.28 -26.23
N TYR A 4 -38.37 57.13 -26.76
CA TYR A 4 -37.74 55.83 -26.98
C TYR A 4 -36.78 55.54 -25.83
N ALA A 5 -37.13 54.54 -25.00
CA ALA A 5 -36.26 54.03 -23.94
C ALA A 5 -35.26 53.03 -24.54
N PHE A 6 -33.98 53.39 -24.54
CA PHE A 6 -32.90 52.46 -24.87
C PHE A 6 -32.61 51.56 -23.66
N ARG A 7 -33.01 50.28 -23.76
CA ARG A 7 -32.66 49.24 -22.78
C ARG A 7 -31.19 48.85 -22.98
N ARG A 8 -30.30 49.23 -22.05
CA ARG A 8 -28.91 48.74 -22.02
C ARG A 8 -28.91 47.28 -21.55
N TRP A 9 -28.40 46.37 -22.37
CA TRP A 9 -28.15 44.97 -22.00
C TRP A 9 -26.73 44.87 -21.46
N ALA A 10 -26.56 44.51 -20.20
CA ALA A 10 -25.27 44.13 -19.63
C ALA A 10 -25.09 42.62 -19.83
N PRO A 11 -23.96 42.14 -20.38
CA PRO A 11 -23.71 40.71 -20.48
C PRO A 11 -23.39 40.14 -19.10
N ALA A 12 -24.17 39.17 -18.65
CA ALA A 12 -23.84 38.38 -17.47
C ALA A 12 -22.68 37.43 -17.85
N LEU A 13 -21.49 37.69 -17.32
CA LEU A 13 -20.36 36.76 -17.40
C LEU A 13 -20.67 35.56 -16.49
N LEU A 14 -21.05 34.44 -17.11
CA LEU A 14 -21.22 33.16 -16.43
C LEU A 14 -19.81 32.59 -16.12
N ALA A 15 -19.37 32.69 -14.87
CA ALA A 15 -18.14 32.04 -14.43
C ALA A 15 -18.35 30.53 -14.38
N ILE A 16 -17.82 29.80 -15.36
CA ILE A 16 -17.75 28.33 -15.33
C ILE A 16 -16.66 27.97 -14.32
N GLY A 17 -17.07 27.58 -13.10
CA GLY A 17 -16.14 27.03 -12.12
C GLY A 17 -15.58 25.71 -12.62
N MET A 18 -14.27 25.63 -12.81
CA MET A 18 -13.60 24.34 -13.07
C MET A 18 -13.57 23.54 -11.77
N ALA A 19 -14.43 22.53 -11.68
CA ALA A 19 -14.30 21.51 -10.64
C ALA A 19 -13.04 20.69 -10.93
N ALA A 20 -12.07 20.70 -10.00
CA ALA A 20 -10.95 19.77 -10.08
C ALA A 20 -11.49 18.33 -10.00
N PRO A 21 -10.98 17.39 -10.81
CA PRO A 21 -11.41 15.99 -10.71
C PRO A 21 -11.10 15.48 -9.29
N ALA A 22 -12.08 14.82 -8.68
CA ALA A 22 -11.85 14.13 -7.42
C ALA A 22 -10.79 13.04 -7.65
N SER A 23 -9.70 13.07 -6.88
CA SER A 23 -8.72 11.99 -6.90
C SER A 23 -9.40 10.69 -6.50
N ALA A 24 -9.25 9.63 -7.30
CA ALA A 24 -9.73 8.30 -6.94
C ALA A 24 -9.02 7.83 -5.66
N SER A 25 -9.78 7.23 -4.74
CA SER A 25 -9.23 6.69 -3.50
C SER A 25 -8.26 5.55 -3.79
N LEU A 26 -7.18 5.48 -3.01
CA LEU A 26 -6.23 4.37 -3.04
C LEU A 26 -6.91 3.05 -2.63
N LEU A 27 -7.96 3.13 -1.79
CA LEU A 27 -8.71 1.99 -1.29
C LEU A 27 -9.61 1.33 -2.34
N ASP A 28 -10.10 2.11 -3.31
CA ASP A 28 -10.94 1.59 -4.40
C ASP A 28 -10.09 0.94 -5.51
N TYR A 29 -8.76 0.87 -5.34
CA TYR A 29 -7.87 0.30 -6.33
C TYR A 29 -8.10 -1.20 -6.52
N VAL A 30 -8.28 -1.60 -7.79
CA VAL A 30 -8.29 -3.00 -8.22
C VAL A 30 -7.24 -3.18 -9.32
N GLY A 31 -6.23 -3.98 -9.05
CA GLY A 31 -5.15 -4.21 -10.02
C GLY A 31 -3.94 -4.91 -9.44
N GLN A 32 -2.75 -4.51 -9.90
CA GLN A 32 -1.47 -5.14 -9.53
C GLN A 32 -0.76 -4.35 -8.41
N CYS A 33 0.13 -5.01 -7.68
CA CYS A 33 0.87 -4.37 -6.58
C CYS A 33 1.79 -3.23 -7.03
N VAL A 34 2.38 -3.34 -8.23
CA VAL A 34 3.37 -2.38 -8.75
C VAL A 34 2.73 -1.01 -9.04
N PRO A 35 1.66 -0.88 -9.85
CA PRO A 35 1.01 0.42 -10.03
C PRO A 35 0.44 1.00 -8.73
N PHE A 36 -0.11 0.14 -7.86
CA PHE A 36 -0.56 0.54 -6.52
C PHE A 36 0.59 1.18 -5.72
N ALA A 37 1.71 0.48 -5.58
CA ALA A 37 2.85 0.94 -4.79
C ALA A 37 3.42 2.26 -5.32
N ARG A 38 3.43 2.45 -6.65
CA ARG A 38 3.82 3.73 -7.25
C ARG A 38 2.88 4.87 -6.87
N ALA A 39 1.57 4.65 -6.94
CA ALA A 39 0.57 5.65 -6.55
C ALA A 39 0.65 5.96 -5.05
N ALA A 40 0.88 4.94 -4.21
CA ALA A 40 0.92 5.06 -2.76
C ALA A 40 2.23 5.67 -2.21
N SER A 41 3.38 5.41 -2.85
CA SER A 41 4.70 5.85 -2.36
C SER A 41 5.35 6.97 -3.17
N GLY A 42 4.82 7.28 -4.35
CA GLY A 42 5.43 8.21 -5.30
C GLY A 42 6.67 7.69 -6.03
N ILE A 43 7.15 6.47 -5.74
CA ILE A 43 8.26 5.83 -6.46
C ILE A 43 7.86 5.56 -7.92
N GLN A 44 8.77 5.80 -8.87
CA GLN A 44 8.55 5.68 -10.31
C GLN A 44 9.36 4.53 -10.93
N ILE A 45 9.29 3.35 -10.33
CA ILE A 45 9.90 2.11 -10.82
C ILE A 45 8.81 1.22 -11.44
N TYR A 46 9.15 0.49 -12.50
CA TYR A 46 8.18 -0.28 -13.29
C TYR A 46 8.69 -1.70 -13.56
N GLY A 47 7.79 -2.55 -14.08
CA GLY A 47 8.07 -3.95 -14.36
C GLY A 47 7.79 -4.86 -13.17
N ASN A 48 8.38 -6.05 -13.19
CA ASN A 48 8.18 -7.06 -12.15
C ASN A 48 8.62 -6.52 -10.78
N ALA A 49 7.87 -6.84 -9.73
CA ALA A 49 8.12 -6.32 -8.39
C ALA A 49 9.53 -6.67 -7.86
N TRP A 50 10.01 -7.90 -8.09
CA TRP A 50 11.34 -8.31 -7.61
C TRP A 50 12.50 -7.50 -8.21
N THR A 51 12.34 -6.92 -9.41
CA THR A 51 13.42 -6.15 -10.05
C THR A 51 13.55 -4.75 -9.47
N TRP A 52 12.60 -4.31 -8.63
CA TRP A 52 12.63 -2.97 -8.05
C TRP A 52 13.86 -2.74 -7.18
N TRP A 53 14.36 -3.78 -6.52
CA TRP A 53 15.55 -3.67 -5.66
C TRP A 53 16.78 -3.18 -6.43
N GLU A 54 17.06 -3.77 -7.58
CA GLU A 54 18.20 -3.34 -8.41
C GLU A 54 17.91 -2.01 -9.12
N GLN A 55 16.67 -1.80 -9.58
CA GLN A 55 16.29 -0.55 -10.26
C GLN A 55 16.34 0.68 -9.37
N ALA A 56 16.18 0.50 -8.05
CA ALA A 56 16.25 1.57 -7.07
C ALA A 56 17.67 2.07 -6.84
N ASP A 57 18.68 1.26 -7.16
CA ASP A 57 20.07 1.62 -6.90
C ASP A 57 20.46 2.93 -7.58
N GLY A 58 21.10 3.82 -6.82
CA GLY A 58 21.48 5.16 -7.28
C GLY A 58 20.32 6.14 -7.54
N LYS A 59 19.05 5.75 -7.37
CA LYS A 59 17.86 6.61 -7.62
C LYS A 59 17.03 6.84 -6.37
N TYR A 60 16.88 5.80 -5.55
CA TYR A 60 16.13 5.79 -4.31
C TYR A 60 16.98 5.17 -3.20
N GLU A 61 16.73 5.56 -1.95
CA GLU A 61 17.46 4.97 -0.83
C GLU A 61 17.02 3.51 -0.65
N ARG A 62 17.99 2.59 -0.65
CA ARG A 62 17.80 1.18 -0.28
C ARG A 62 18.21 0.98 1.17
N THR A 63 17.36 0.33 1.94
CA THR A 63 17.61 0.08 3.37
C THR A 63 17.01 -1.25 3.81
N HIS A 64 17.53 -1.79 4.92
CA HIS A 64 16.96 -2.98 5.58
C HIS A 64 16.16 -2.61 6.83
N LYS A 65 16.03 -1.31 7.12
CA LYS A 65 15.22 -0.81 8.24
C LYS A 65 13.89 -0.28 7.70
N PRO A 66 12.74 -0.78 8.18
CA PRO A 66 11.46 -0.26 7.74
C PRO A 66 11.29 1.21 8.15
N LYS A 67 10.60 1.96 7.29
CA LYS A 67 10.18 3.34 7.52
C LYS A 67 8.78 3.48 6.95
N GLU A 68 7.92 4.29 7.57
CA GLU A 68 6.61 4.59 7.00
C GLU A 68 6.76 5.22 5.60
N GLY A 69 5.91 4.78 4.67
CA GLY A 69 5.97 5.14 3.25
C GLY A 69 7.04 4.40 2.43
N ALA A 70 7.95 3.64 3.06
CA ALA A 70 8.91 2.83 2.31
C ALA A 70 8.23 1.64 1.63
N VAL A 71 8.73 1.25 0.46
CA VAL A 71 8.25 0.08 -0.29
C VAL A 71 9.10 -1.12 0.07
N ILE A 72 8.52 -2.14 0.69
CA ILE A 72 9.17 -3.44 0.87
C ILE A 72 9.17 -4.20 -0.46
N VAL A 73 10.29 -4.85 -0.77
CA VAL A 73 10.46 -5.66 -2.00
C VAL A 73 10.62 -7.13 -1.67
N PHE A 74 9.60 -7.91 -1.95
CA PHE A 74 9.62 -9.37 -1.80
C PHE A 74 10.40 -10.00 -2.96
N ALA A 75 11.26 -10.95 -2.63
CA ALA A 75 12.08 -11.64 -3.60
C ALA A 75 11.27 -12.61 -4.46
N LYS A 76 11.80 -12.91 -5.64
CA LYS A 76 11.21 -13.91 -6.54
C LYS A 76 11.36 -15.30 -5.93
N THR A 77 10.26 -16.04 -5.85
CA THR A 77 10.23 -17.45 -5.41
C THR A 77 9.33 -18.27 -6.34
N PRO A 78 9.33 -19.62 -6.25
CA PRO A 78 8.38 -20.43 -7.02
C PRO A 78 6.90 -20.07 -6.77
N ARG A 79 6.56 -19.65 -5.55
CA ARG A 79 5.20 -19.22 -5.17
C ARG A 79 4.91 -17.75 -5.50
N LEU A 80 5.96 -16.95 -5.70
CA LEU A 80 5.89 -15.53 -6.00
C LEU A 80 6.81 -15.20 -7.20
N PRO A 81 6.48 -15.69 -8.41
CA PRO A 81 7.38 -15.66 -9.56
C PRO A 81 7.68 -14.26 -10.11
N PHE A 82 6.83 -13.28 -9.76
CA PHE A 82 7.01 -11.87 -10.13
C PHE A 82 7.51 -11.01 -8.96
N GLY A 83 7.79 -11.62 -7.81
CA GLY A 83 7.98 -10.89 -6.55
C GLY A 83 6.68 -10.21 -6.09
N HIS A 84 6.80 -9.34 -5.10
CA HIS A 84 5.71 -8.46 -4.64
C HIS A 84 6.30 -7.17 -4.09
N VAL A 85 5.52 -6.10 -4.12
CA VAL A 85 5.85 -4.86 -3.44
C VAL A 85 4.66 -4.40 -2.61
N ALA A 86 4.94 -3.83 -1.45
CA ALA A 86 3.94 -3.28 -0.55
C ALA A 86 4.49 -2.03 0.12
N VAL A 87 3.64 -1.12 0.56
CA VAL A 87 4.06 0.12 1.20
C VAL A 87 3.87 0.02 2.71
N VAL A 88 4.89 0.32 3.49
CA VAL A 88 4.83 0.31 4.96
C VAL A 88 3.92 1.44 5.44
N SER A 89 2.75 1.11 5.97
CA SER A 89 1.81 2.10 6.52
C SER A 89 2.16 2.51 7.94
N ARG A 90 2.67 1.56 8.74
CA ARG A 90 3.11 1.77 10.13
C ARG A 90 4.31 0.92 10.48
N VAL A 91 5.19 1.48 11.31
CA VAL A 91 6.17 0.69 12.07
C VAL A 91 5.61 0.48 13.47
N VAL A 92 5.20 -0.74 13.79
CA VAL A 92 4.55 -1.08 15.07
C VAL A 92 5.61 -1.31 16.14
N GLU A 93 6.57 -2.20 15.86
CA GLU A 93 7.76 -2.39 16.68
C GLU A 93 8.93 -2.94 15.83
N LYS A 94 9.97 -3.49 16.46
CA LYS A 94 11.22 -3.90 15.79
C LYS A 94 11.06 -5.00 14.74
N ARG A 95 10.09 -5.90 14.91
CA ARG A 95 9.75 -7.05 14.04
C ARG A 95 8.36 -6.95 13.44
N VAL A 96 7.53 -6.00 13.86
CA VAL A 96 6.16 -5.86 13.35
C VAL A 96 5.99 -4.53 12.63
N VAL A 97 5.56 -4.61 11.37
CA VAL A 97 5.08 -3.46 10.61
C VAL A 97 3.70 -3.77 10.04
N MET A 98 3.01 -2.73 9.60
CA MET A 98 1.80 -2.85 8.81
C MET A 98 2.07 -2.40 7.39
N LEU A 99 1.40 -3.05 6.44
CA LEU A 99 1.53 -2.82 5.02
C LEU A 99 0.19 -2.41 4.43
N THR A 100 0.25 -1.51 3.46
CA THR A 100 -0.86 -1.26 2.55
C THR A 100 -0.40 -1.63 1.14
N HIS A 101 -1.17 -2.50 0.49
CA HIS A 101 -0.82 -3.09 -0.80
C HIS A 101 -2.05 -3.57 -1.56
N ALA A 102 -1.86 -4.03 -2.80
CA ALA A 102 -2.91 -4.64 -3.59
C ALA A 102 -2.46 -6.00 -4.14
N ASN A 103 -3.43 -6.83 -4.54
CA ASN A 103 -3.19 -8.12 -5.22
C ASN A 103 -2.52 -9.22 -4.37
N TRP A 104 -2.65 -9.18 -3.05
CA TRP A 104 -2.09 -10.22 -2.19
C TRP A 104 -3.11 -11.31 -1.80
N SER A 105 -4.20 -10.96 -1.13
CA SER A 105 -5.27 -11.91 -0.77
C SER A 105 -6.32 -12.10 -1.88
N ARG A 106 -7.20 -13.09 -1.71
CA ARG A 106 -8.43 -13.25 -2.48
C ARG A 106 -9.63 -12.78 -1.67
N GLN A 107 -10.25 -11.68 -2.08
CA GLN A 107 -11.48 -11.21 -1.46
C GLN A 107 -12.67 -11.72 -2.28
N ASN A 108 -13.54 -12.51 -1.66
CA ASN A 108 -14.70 -13.14 -2.33
C ASN A 108 -14.30 -13.95 -3.59
N GLY A 109 -13.11 -14.55 -3.59
CA GLY A 109 -12.57 -15.31 -4.72
C GLY A 109 -11.79 -14.48 -5.75
N GLU A 110 -11.83 -13.15 -5.67
CA GLU A 110 -11.17 -12.24 -6.59
C GLU A 110 -9.86 -11.68 -6.03
N ARG A 111 -8.87 -11.45 -6.90
CA ARG A 111 -7.60 -10.79 -6.54
C ARG A 111 -7.59 -9.36 -7.05
N GLY A 112 -6.73 -8.55 -6.44
CA GLY A 112 -6.34 -7.24 -6.97
C GLY A 112 -6.80 -6.06 -6.13
N HIS A 113 -7.68 -6.29 -5.16
CA HIS A 113 -8.13 -5.29 -4.21
C HIS A 113 -6.97 -4.74 -3.36
N ALA A 114 -7.07 -3.47 -3.01
CA ALA A 114 -6.25 -2.86 -1.97
C ALA A 114 -6.65 -3.37 -0.58
N GLU A 115 -5.64 -3.57 0.27
CA GLU A 115 -5.77 -3.93 1.68
C GLU A 115 -4.91 -2.95 2.47
N GLN A 116 -5.50 -2.34 3.49
CA GLN A 116 -4.83 -1.39 4.38
C GLN A 116 -4.37 -2.08 5.66
N ASP A 117 -3.23 -1.62 6.17
CA ASP A 117 -2.69 -1.94 7.49
C ASP A 117 -2.55 -3.45 7.78
N VAL A 118 -2.22 -4.24 6.75
CA VAL A 118 -1.97 -5.68 6.84
C VAL A 118 -0.71 -5.97 7.66
N THR A 119 -0.80 -6.81 8.68
CA THR A 119 0.32 -7.19 9.54
C THR A 119 1.44 -7.90 8.75
N LEU A 120 2.68 -7.45 8.96
CA LEU A 120 3.90 -8.11 8.50
C LEU A 120 4.82 -8.35 9.70
N PHE A 121 5.27 -9.59 9.84
CA PHE A 121 6.14 -10.02 10.92
C PHE A 121 7.49 -10.52 10.42
N ASP A 122 8.57 -9.97 10.96
CA ASP A 122 9.95 -10.42 10.75
C ASP A 122 10.24 -11.70 11.56
N VAL A 123 10.35 -12.81 10.83
CA VAL A 123 10.71 -14.13 11.38
C VAL A 123 12.18 -14.45 11.18
N SER A 124 12.98 -13.51 10.65
CA SER A 124 14.40 -13.73 10.46
C SER A 124 15.11 -13.92 11.81
N ARG A 125 16.15 -14.76 11.77
CA ARG A 125 16.95 -15.08 12.96
C ARG A 125 17.62 -13.84 13.54
N ASN A 126 18.01 -12.91 12.68
CA ASN A 126 18.85 -11.77 13.05
C ASN A 126 18.07 -10.48 13.26
N ASN A 127 16.73 -10.47 13.08
CA ASN A 127 15.92 -9.25 13.12
C ASN A 127 16.36 -8.22 12.07
N ASP A 128 16.57 -8.72 10.85
CA ASP A 128 17.10 -7.97 9.71
C ASP A 128 16.12 -7.92 8.53
N TRP A 129 14.87 -8.33 8.75
CA TRP A 129 13.79 -8.34 7.75
C TRP A 129 14.04 -9.20 6.51
N SER A 130 15.05 -10.08 6.53
CA SER A 130 15.36 -10.95 5.39
C SER A 130 14.29 -12.02 5.13
N ASP A 131 13.54 -12.40 6.16
CA ASP A 131 12.48 -13.42 6.09
C ASP A 131 11.24 -12.96 6.86
N VAL A 132 10.09 -12.89 6.19
CA VAL A 132 8.86 -12.33 6.77
C VAL A 132 7.65 -13.26 6.59
N LYS A 133 6.68 -13.13 7.49
CA LYS A 133 5.33 -13.66 7.33
C LYS A 133 4.34 -12.52 7.14
N VAL A 134 3.41 -12.71 6.21
CA VAL A 134 2.39 -11.72 5.87
C VAL A 134 1.04 -12.24 6.37
N TRP A 135 0.29 -11.40 7.06
CA TRP A 135 -1.11 -11.67 7.36
C TRP A 135 -1.94 -11.56 6.09
N TYR A 136 -2.94 -12.42 5.91
CA TYR A 136 -3.93 -12.16 4.88
C TYR A 136 -5.25 -12.86 5.18
N LYS A 137 -6.33 -12.24 4.68
CA LYS A 137 -7.71 -12.62 4.97
C LYS A 137 -8.04 -14.08 4.66
N ASP A 138 -7.43 -14.67 3.63
CA ASP A 138 -7.76 -16.03 3.16
C ASP A 138 -7.41 -17.15 4.15
N VAL A 139 -6.62 -16.86 5.19
CA VAL A 139 -6.06 -17.86 6.12
C VAL A 139 -6.32 -17.51 7.59
N ASP A 140 -7.22 -16.56 7.86
CA ASP A 140 -7.60 -16.09 9.21
C ASP A 140 -6.38 -15.89 10.15
N GLY A 141 -5.31 -15.26 9.65
CA GLY A 141 -4.08 -15.04 10.42
C GLY A 141 -2.84 -14.74 9.58
N LEU A 142 -1.66 -14.79 10.23
CA LEU A 142 -0.39 -14.85 9.51
C LEU A 142 -0.35 -16.11 8.64
N GLY A 143 -0.09 -15.92 7.35
CA GLY A 143 0.05 -17.03 6.42
C GLY A 143 1.12 -18.03 6.85
N GLY A 144 0.92 -19.30 6.47
CA GLY A 144 1.90 -20.36 6.76
C GLY A 144 3.23 -20.21 6.02
N GLY A 145 3.30 -19.37 4.97
CA GLY A 145 4.49 -19.16 4.16
C GLY A 145 5.45 -18.11 4.74
N VAL A 146 6.75 -18.42 4.74
CA VAL A 146 7.82 -17.45 4.92
C VAL A 146 8.24 -16.92 3.55
N TYR A 147 8.36 -15.61 3.43
CA TYR A 147 8.73 -14.92 2.20
C TYR A 147 10.07 -14.20 2.38
N PRO A 148 11.07 -14.47 1.53
CA PRO A 148 12.31 -13.71 1.53
C PRO A 148 12.09 -12.30 0.97
N VAL A 149 12.80 -11.34 1.52
CA VAL A 149 12.71 -9.91 1.17
C VAL A 149 14.10 -9.37 0.86
N TYR A 150 14.21 -8.52 -0.15
CA TYR A 150 15.47 -7.84 -0.45
C TYR A 150 15.73 -6.65 0.48
N GLY A 151 14.67 -5.94 0.85
CA GLY A 151 14.73 -4.80 1.75
C GLY A 151 13.61 -3.81 1.45
N PHE A 152 13.84 -2.56 1.81
CA PHE A 152 12.92 -1.44 1.67
C PHE A 152 13.53 -0.36 0.79
N ILE A 153 12.70 0.21 -0.09
CA ILE A 153 13.05 1.35 -0.94
C ILE A 153 12.31 2.57 -0.41
N TYR A 154 13.03 3.64 -0.10
CA TYR A 154 12.43 4.89 0.36
C TYR A 154 12.40 5.92 -0.78
N GLY A 155 11.20 6.45 -1.03
CA GLY A 155 10.94 7.50 -2.01
C GLY A 155 11.25 8.90 -1.45
N HIS A 156 11.44 9.86 -2.35
CA HIS A 156 11.63 11.27 -1.99
C HIS A 156 10.30 12.04 -1.82
N ALA A 157 9.20 11.45 -2.28
CA ALA A 157 7.86 12.02 -2.20
C ALA A 157 7.14 11.56 -0.92
N HIS A 158 6.18 12.37 -0.46
CA HIS A 158 5.29 11.95 0.62
C HIS A 158 4.40 10.80 0.17
N ALA A 159 4.24 9.81 1.04
CA ALA A 159 3.26 8.76 0.84
C ALA A 159 1.83 9.31 0.80
N ALA A 160 0.93 8.56 0.14
CA ALA A 160 -0.47 8.91 0.04
C ALA A 160 -1.12 9.07 1.44
N ALA A 161 -2.04 10.03 1.57
CA ALA A 161 -2.74 10.28 2.84
C ALA A 161 -3.55 9.07 3.32
N GLU A 162 -4.06 8.27 2.38
CA GLU A 162 -4.81 7.03 2.63
C GLU A 162 -3.89 5.81 2.76
N LEU A 163 -2.60 6.00 3.01
CA LEU A 163 -1.70 4.86 3.19
C LEU A 163 -2.07 4.03 4.45
N THR A 164 -2.67 4.67 5.45
CA THR A 164 -3.05 4.05 6.72
C THR A 164 -4.51 4.37 7.02
N SER A 165 -5.20 3.47 7.70
CA SER A 165 -6.55 3.70 8.18
C SER A 165 -6.56 4.77 9.29
N ARG A 166 -7.76 5.28 9.61
CA ARG A 166 -7.91 6.25 10.71
C ARG A 166 -7.60 5.64 12.08
N ASN A 167 -7.87 4.34 12.23
CA ASN A 167 -7.71 3.59 13.48
C ASN A 167 -6.99 2.25 13.18
N PRO A 168 -5.67 2.26 12.92
CA PRO A 168 -4.92 1.03 12.69
C PRO A 168 -4.88 0.17 13.95
N ASP A 169 -5.11 -1.14 13.81
CA ASP A 169 -5.19 -2.08 14.93
C ASP A 169 -3.81 -2.58 15.38
N TYR A 170 -3.07 -1.73 16.10
CA TYR A 170 -1.74 -2.08 16.62
C TYR A 170 -1.76 -3.31 17.53
N VAL A 171 -2.83 -3.49 18.30
CA VAL A 171 -2.97 -4.63 19.22
C VAL A 171 -3.18 -5.91 18.41
N GLY A 172 -4.08 -5.87 17.43
CA GLY A 172 -4.30 -6.95 16.47
C GLY A 172 -3.00 -7.38 15.78
N ALA A 173 -2.20 -6.42 15.29
CA ALA A 173 -0.92 -6.75 14.65
C ALA A 173 0.09 -7.44 15.59
N LEU A 174 0.12 -7.07 16.88
CA LEU A 174 0.96 -7.76 17.85
C LEU A 174 0.42 -9.14 18.21
N ILE A 175 -0.91 -9.31 18.27
CA ILE A 175 -1.55 -10.61 18.47
C ILE A 175 -1.23 -11.52 17.28
N ASP A 176 -1.46 -11.07 16.05
CA ASP A 176 -1.13 -11.80 14.83
C ASP A 176 0.33 -12.28 14.81
N ALA A 177 1.26 -11.41 15.22
CA ALA A 177 2.70 -11.67 15.18
C ALA A 177 3.18 -12.69 16.23
N TYR A 178 2.66 -12.61 17.46
CA TYR A 178 3.23 -13.33 18.60
C TYR A 178 2.32 -14.40 19.19
N VAL A 179 1.02 -14.34 18.93
CA VAL A 179 0.08 -15.36 19.35
C VAL A 179 -0.13 -16.27 18.15
N PRO A 180 0.47 -17.49 18.13
CA PRO A 180 0.15 -18.44 17.08
C PRO A 180 -1.34 -18.70 17.13
N VAL A 181 -2.04 -18.37 16.04
CA VAL A 181 -3.42 -18.84 15.84
C VAL A 181 -3.30 -20.36 15.79
N SER A 182 -3.63 -21.04 16.90
CA SER A 182 -4.09 -22.42 16.83
C SER A 182 -5.15 -22.41 15.74
N GLY A 183 -4.96 -23.13 14.62
CA GLY A 183 -5.68 -22.97 13.35
C GLY A 183 -7.19 -23.24 13.39
N GLU A 184 -7.88 -22.70 14.38
CA GLU A 184 -9.31 -22.57 14.53
C GLU A 184 -9.67 -21.15 14.05
N PRO A 185 -10.54 -21.01 13.04
CA PRO A 185 -11.09 -19.73 12.66
C PRO A 185 -11.73 -19.07 13.88
N ILE A 186 -11.42 -17.81 14.15
CA ILE A 186 -12.19 -17.03 15.12
C ILE A 186 -13.55 -16.79 14.48
N ALA A 187 -14.52 -17.65 14.81
CA ALA A 187 -15.91 -17.49 14.41
C ALA A 187 -16.38 -16.09 14.82
N ARG A 188 -16.81 -15.29 13.84
CA ARG A 188 -17.60 -14.08 14.06
C ARG A 188 -19.06 -14.46 14.27
#